data_AF-A0A8X6TKZ9-F1
#
_entry.id   AF-A0A8X6TKZ9-F1
#
_cell.length_a   1.000
_cell.length_b   1.000
_cell.length_c   1.000
_cell.angle_alpha   90.00
_cell.angle_beta   90.00
_cell.angle_gamma   90.00
#
_symmetry.space_group_name_H-M   'P 1'
#
loop_
_entity.id
_entity.type
_entity.pdbx_description
1 polymer ?
#
loop_
_entity_poly.entity_id
_entity_poly.type
_entity_poly.pdbx_seq_one_letter_code
_entity_poly.pdbx_strand_id
1 'polypeptide(L)'
;MVLGAFFYGYVITQIPGGFIAEKYGAKWLYGAGMLLTITFTLLTPVAARWSVWALVAARVMEGIGEGVTYPAINTLIGQWAPKLERSRFSAFIYTGSNIGTVFTSAISGILCDSEYLGGWPSVFYVFGKDFK
;
A
#
# COMPACT_ATOMS: atom_id res chain seq x y z
N MET A 1 16.23 -10.68 0.16
CA MET A 1 16.76 -9.40 -0.37
C MET A 1 15.65 -8.59 -1.05
N VAL A 2 14.95 -9.12 -2.07
CA VAL A 2 13.84 -8.42 -2.75
C VAL A 2 12.66 -8.09 -1.81
N LEU A 3 12.24 -9.03 -0.95
CA LEU A 3 11.15 -8.79 0.02
C LEU A 3 11.51 -7.72 1.06
N GLY A 4 12.79 -7.66 1.45
CA GLY A 4 13.31 -6.67 2.39
C GLY A 4 13.41 -5.26 1.81
N ALA A 5 13.54 -5.15 0.48
CA ALA A 5 13.65 -3.88 -0.24
C ALA A 5 12.47 -2.94 0.05
N PHE A 6 11.27 -3.49 0.15
CA PHE A 6 10.06 -2.78 0.54
C PHE A 6 10.21 -2.12 1.93
N PHE A 7 10.69 -2.87 2.93
CA PHE A 7 10.81 -2.38 4.30
C PHE A 7 11.80 -1.22 4.44
N TYR A 8 12.85 -1.17 3.61
CA TYR A 8 13.78 -0.03 3.63
C TYR A 8 13.07 1.27 3.25
N GLY A 9 12.30 1.27 2.16
CA GLY A 9 11.52 2.45 1.75
C GLY A 9 10.42 2.81 2.76
N TYR A 10 9.79 1.79 3.34
CA TYR A 10 8.71 1.94 4.32
C TYR A 10 9.18 2.60 5.62
N VAL A 11 10.27 2.11 6.23
CA VAL A 11 10.76 2.65 7.51
C VAL A 11 11.26 4.09 7.35
N ILE A 12 11.94 4.40 6.25
CA ILE A 12 12.48 5.75 5.99
C ILE A 12 11.34 6.77 5.87
N THR A 13 10.20 6.39 5.31
CA THR A 13 9.10 7.32 5.02
C THR A 13 8.09 7.46 6.15
N GLN A 14 8.03 6.53 7.11
CA GLN A 14 7.12 6.64 8.24
C GLN A 14 7.33 7.89 9.10
N ILE A 15 8.58 8.16 9.49
CA ILE A 15 8.94 9.30 10.35
C ILE A 15 8.64 10.65 9.67
N PRO A 16 9.15 10.94 8.46
CA PRO A 16 8.85 12.19 7.77
C PRO A 16 7.39 12.26 7.31
N GLY A 17 6.77 11.11 6.99
CA GLY A 17 5.38 11.03 6.57
C GLY A 17 4.41 11.60 7.60
N GLY A 18 4.63 11.35 8.89
CA GLY A 18 3.83 11.94 9.97
C GLY A 18 3.91 13.47 10.01
N PHE A 19 5.13 14.02 9.93
CA PHE A 19 5.34 15.47 9.93
C PHE A 19 4.71 16.15 8.70
N ILE A 20 4.87 15.54 7.52
CA ILE A 20 4.29 16.06 6.27
C ILE A 20 2.76 15.96 6.31
N ALA A 21 2.19 14.88 6.85
CA ALA A 21 0.75 14.68 6.98
C ALA A 21 0.09 15.77 7.84
N GLU A 22 0.74 16.16 8.95
CA GLU A 22 0.24 17.22 9.82
C GLU A 22 0.34 18.60 9.16
N LYS A 23 1.44 18.88 8.45
CA LYS A 23 1.72 20.21 7.89
C LYS A 23 1.00 20.49 6.57
N TYR A 24 0.96 19.53 5.65
CA TYR A 24 0.46 19.71 4.29
C TYR A 24 -0.89 19.03 4.03
N GLY A 25 -1.42 18.32 5.02
CA GLY A 25 -2.72 17.68 4.95
C GLY A 25 -2.63 16.19 4.62
N ALA A 26 -3.03 15.38 5.59
CA ALA A 26 -2.96 13.92 5.53
C ALA A 26 -3.76 13.30 4.36
N LYS A 27 -4.86 13.93 3.94
CA LYS A 27 -5.68 13.48 2.80
C LYS A 27 -4.87 13.44 1.49
N TRP A 28 -4.12 14.51 1.20
CA TRP A 28 -3.35 14.61 -0.04
C TRP A 28 -2.12 13.72 -0.03
N LEU A 29 -1.45 13.64 1.13
CA LEU A 29 -0.30 12.74 1.30
C LEU A 29 -0.70 11.28 1.13
N TYR A 30 -1.83 10.87 1.73
CA TYR A 30 -2.37 9.52 1.59
C TYR A 30 -2.69 9.19 0.13
N GLY A 31 -3.39 10.09 -0.57
CA GLY A 31 -3.72 9.90 -1.99
C GLY A 31 -2.48 9.80 -2.88
N ALA A 32 -1.50 10.69 -2.69
CA ALA A 32 -0.26 10.65 -3.47
C ALA A 32 0.57 9.38 -3.20
N GLY A 33 0.67 8.96 -1.94
CA GLY A 33 1.34 7.71 -1.57
C GLY A 33 0.68 6.49 -2.20
N MET A 34 -0.66 6.42 -2.13
CA MET A 34 -1.44 5.34 -2.73
C MET A 34 -1.27 5.28 -4.26
N LEU A 35 -1.35 6.43 -4.95
CA LEU A 35 -1.12 6.47 -6.40
C LEU A 35 0.28 5.99 -6.78
N LEU A 36 1.31 6.36 -6.00
CA LEU A 36 2.67 5.88 -6.19
C LEU A 36 2.73 4.36 -6.03
N THR A 37 2.20 3.83 -4.93
CA THR A 37 2.19 2.39 -4.65
C THR A 37 1.46 1.61 -5.74
N ILE A 38 0.29 2.06 -6.19
CA ILE A 38 -0.49 1.39 -7.24
C ILE A 38 0.26 1.40 -8.57
N THR A 39 0.84 2.54 -8.96
CA THR A 39 1.59 2.66 -10.21
C THR A 39 2.76 1.67 -10.25
N PHE A 40 3.54 1.58 -9.17
CA PHE A 40 4.66 0.64 -9.11
C PHE A 40 4.21 -0.82 -8.96
N THR A 41 3.09 -1.09 -8.27
CA THR A 41 2.48 -2.42 -8.19
C THR A 41 2.06 -2.94 -9.56
N LEU A 42 1.48 -2.09 -10.41
CA LEU A 42 1.15 -2.43 -11.79
C LEU A 42 2.38 -2.65 -12.68
N LEU A 43 3.48 -1.95 -12.40
CA LEU A 43 4.75 -2.09 -13.12
C LEU A 43 5.58 -3.29 -12.65
N THR A 44 5.36 -3.79 -11.44
CA THR A 44 6.07 -4.95 -10.86
C THR A 44 6.13 -6.20 -11.76
N PRO A 45 5.04 -6.67 -12.42
CA PRO A 45 5.14 -7.82 -13.33
C PRO A 45 6.04 -7.56 -14.56
N VAL A 46 6.09 -6.31 -15.05
CA VAL A 46 6.97 -5.93 -16.16
C VAL A 46 8.43 -5.84 -15.68
N ALA A 47 8.66 -5.21 -14.53
CA ALA A 47 9.98 -5.08 -13.92
C ALA A 47 10.60 -6.45 -13.59
N ALA A 48 9.79 -7.39 -13.11
CA ALA A 48 10.19 -8.75 -12.79
C ALA A 48 10.71 -9.54 -14.01
N ARG A 49 10.18 -9.28 -15.22
CA ARG A 49 10.63 -9.91 -16.46
C ARG A 49 11.92 -9.29 -17.00
N TRP A 50 12.22 -8.04 -16.62
CA TRP A 50 13.32 -7.27 -17.17
C TRP A 50 14.62 -7.47 -16.38
N SER A 51 14.58 -7.33 -15.06
CA SER A 51 15.77 -7.52 -14.21
C SER A 51 15.40 -7.58 -12.73
N VAL A 52 16.16 -8.36 -11.96
CA VAL A 52 16.05 -8.42 -10.50
C VAL A 52 16.28 -7.04 -9.86
N TRP A 53 17.19 -6.23 -10.41
CA TRP A 53 17.48 -4.89 -9.91
C TRP A 53 16.31 -3.92 -10.15
N ALA A 54 15.63 -4.03 -11.29
CA ALA A 54 14.44 -3.25 -11.59
C ALA A 54 13.29 -3.59 -10.63
N LEU A 55 13.13 -4.88 -10.31
CA LEU A 55 12.16 -5.33 -9.30
C LEU A 55 12.49 -4.80 -7.90
N VAL A 56 13.76 -4.81 -7.49
CA VAL A 56 14.20 -4.24 -6.20
C VAL A 56 13.89 -2.75 -6.14
N ALA A 57 14.18 -1.99 -7.20
CA ALA A 57 13.86 -0.56 -7.26
C ALA A 57 12.35 -0.30 -7.17
N ALA A 58 11.53 -1.06 -7.92
CA ALA A 58 10.07 -0.96 -7.83
C ALA A 58 9.56 -1.23 -6.41
N ARG A 59 10.10 -2.25 -5.72
CA ARG A 59 9.73 -2.57 -4.33
C ARG A 59 10.12 -1.47 -3.34
N VAL A 60 11.27 -0.82 -3.51
CA VAL A 60 11.65 0.31 -2.67
C VAL A 60 10.68 1.48 -2.87
N MET A 61 10.28 1.75 -4.11
CA MET A 61 9.31 2.81 -4.45
C MET A 61 7.91 2.52 -3.90
N GLU A 62 7.45 1.27 -3.99
CA GLU A 62 6.21 0.82 -3.33
C GLU A 62 6.28 1.06 -1.82
N GLY A 63 7.39 0.66 -1.18
CA GLY A 63 7.61 0.90 0.25
C GLY A 63 7.60 2.38 0.64
N ILE A 64 8.17 3.25 -0.18
CA ILE A 64 8.14 4.71 0.01
C ILE A 64 6.70 5.25 -0.04
N GLY A 65 5.91 4.81 -1.02
CA GLY A 65 4.51 5.23 -1.15
C GLY A 65 3.63 4.70 -0.02
N GLU A 66 3.87 3.46 0.41
CA GLU A 66 3.04 2.82 1.42
C GLU A 66 3.43 3.20 2.86
N GLY A 67 4.67 3.63 3.09
CA GLY A 67 5.14 4.06 4.41
C GLY A 67 4.45 5.32 4.94
N VAL A 68 3.84 6.14 4.08
CA VAL A 68 3.07 7.32 4.51
C VAL A 68 1.62 7.01 4.89
N THR A 69 1.12 5.81 4.60
CA THR A 69 -0.28 5.38 4.78
C THR A 69 -0.72 5.44 6.25
N TYR A 70 -0.02 4.73 7.14
CA TYR A 70 -0.34 4.69 8.56
C TYR A 70 -0.20 6.04 9.29
N PRO A 71 0.88 6.82 9.11
CA PRO A 71 0.95 8.14 9.74
C PRO A 71 -0.18 9.05 9.26
N ALA A 72 -0.49 9.06 7.94
CA ALA A 72 -1.60 9.86 7.42
C ALA A 72 -2.96 9.44 7.98
N ILE A 73 -3.24 8.14 8.09
CA ILE A 73 -4.46 7.62 8.73
C ILE A 73 -4.56 8.08 10.19
N ASN A 74 -3.48 7.96 10.95
CA ASN A 74 -3.48 8.36 12.36
C ASN A 74 -3.69 9.87 12.56
N THR A 75 -3.13 10.69 11.66
CA THR A 75 -3.38 12.15 11.61
C THR A 75 -4.84 12.44 11.26
N LEU A 76 -5.42 11.77 10.25
CA LEU A 76 -6.83 11.92 9.86
C LEU A 76 -7.78 11.55 11.01
N ILE A 77 -7.54 10.42 11.67
CA ILE A 77 -8.33 10.00 12.85
C ILE A 77 -8.21 11.06 13.96
N GLY A 78 -7.02 11.62 14.18
CA GLY A 78 -6.82 12.67 15.18
C GLY A 78 -7.54 13.98 14.89
N GLN A 79 -7.73 14.31 13.61
CA GLN A 79 -8.41 15.54 13.17
C GLN A 79 -9.94 15.38 13.12
N TRP A 80 -10.44 14.20 12.74
CA TRP A 80 -11.86 13.98 12.45
C TRP A 80 -12.63 13.20 13.52
N ALA A 81 -11.97 12.34 14.30
CA ALA A 81 -12.67 11.50 15.27
C ALA A 81 -12.91 12.24 16.61
N PRO A 82 -14.10 12.10 17.21
CA PRO A 82 -14.38 12.60 18.55
C PRO A 82 -13.41 11.97 19.58
N LYS A 83 -12.90 12.77 20.53
CA LYS A 83 -11.87 12.32 21.50
C LYS A 83 -12.27 11.05 22.26
N LEU A 84 -13.54 10.91 22.61
CA LEU A 84 -14.06 9.77 23.39
C LEU A 84 -14.21 8.49 22.55
N GLU A 85 -14.40 8.63 21.24
CA GLU A 85 -14.66 7.50 20.32
C GLU A 85 -13.48 7.18 19.41
N ARG A 86 -12.39 7.95 19.50
CA ARG A 86 -11.20 7.80 18.65
C ARG A 86 -10.69 6.36 18.59
N SER A 87 -10.67 5.66 19.71
CA SER A 87 -10.25 4.25 19.76
C SER A 87 -11.19 3.32 18.99
N ARG A 88 -12.51 3.59 18.99
CA ARG A 88 -13.50 2.82 18.22
C ARG A 88 -13.33 3.08 16.72
N PHE A 89 -13.14 4.33 16.32
CA PHE A 89 -12.85 4.69 14.93
C PHE A 89 -11.57 4.03 14.42
N SER A 90 -10.48 4.10 15.19
CA SER A 90 -9.23 3.40 14.87
C SER A 90 -9.46 1.90 14.72
N ALA A 91 -10.11 1.26 15.71
CA ALA A 91 -10.38 -0.18 15.67
C ALA A 91 -11.17 -0.58 14.42
N PHE A 92 -12.18 0.19 14.03
CA PHE A 92 -12.95 -0.06 12.82
C PHE A 92 -12.08 0.03 11.55
N ILE A 93 -11.26 1.07 11.42
CA ILE A 93 -10.36 1.26 10.26
C ILE A 93 -9.33 0.12 10.17
N TYR A 94 -8.67 -0.22 11.27
CA TYR A 94 -7.67 -1.30 11.29
C TYR A 94 -8.30 -2.69 11.05
N THR A 95 -9.56 -2.90 11.46
CA THR A 95 -10.28 -4.13 11.13
C THR A 95 -10.49 -4.26 9.63
N GLY A 96 -10.79 -3.14 8.94
CA GLY A 96 -10.88 -3.11 7.47
C GLY A 96 -9.59 -3.58 6.78
N SER A 97 -8.42 -3.20 7.29
CA SER A 97 -7.12 -3.69 6.78
C SER A 97 -6.98 -5.20 6.91
N ASN A 98 -7.33 -5.77 8.07
CA ASN A 98 -7.27 -7.24 8.28
C ASN A 98 -8.23 -7.99 7.36
N ILE A 99 -9.46 -7.48 7.21
CA ILE A 99 -10.45 -8.04 6.28
C ILE A 99 -9.90 -8.01 4.85
N GLY A 100 -9.35 -6.87 4.42
CA GLY A 100 -8.74 -6.71 3.11
C GLY A 100 -7.63 -7.74 2.86
N THR A 101 -6.75 -7.99 3.83
CA THR A 101 -5.69 -8.99 3.74
C THR A 101 -6.24 -10.40 3.55
N VAL A 102 -7.30 -10.78 4.28
CA VAL A 102 -7.92 -12.11 4.14
C VAL A 102 -8.51 -12.29 2.76
N PHE A 103 -9.30 -11.32 2.29
CA PHE A 103 -9.89 -11.38 0.94
C PHE A 103 -8.82 -11.38 -0.14
N THR A 104 -7.82 -10.50 -0.03
CA THR A 104 -6.71 -10.41 -0.99
C THR A 104 -5.95 -11.72 -1.07
N SER A 105 -5.65 -12.34 0.06
CA SER A 105 -4.92 -13.62 0.10
C SER A 105 -5.74 -14.76 -0.52
N ALA A 106 -7.04 -14.85 -0.18
CA ALA A 106 -7.92 -15.87 -0.75
C ALA A 106 -8.08 -15.72 -2.27
N ILE A 107 -8.33 -14.49 -2.74
CA ILE A 107 -8.48 -14.18 -4.16
C ILE A 107 -7.15 -14.37 -4.91
N SER A 108 -6.03 -13.96 -4.32
CA SER A 108 -4.69 -14.19 -4.90
C SER A 108 -4.39 -15.68 -5.06
N GLY A 109 -4.76 -16.51 -4.09
CA GLY A 109 -4.60 -17.97 -4.19
C GLY A 109 -5.37 -18.56 -5.37
N ILE A 110 -6.61 -18.12 -5.58
CA ILE A 110 -7.45 -18.57 -6.70
C ILE A 110 -6.94 -18.04 -8.05
N LEU A 111 -6.46 -16.79 -8.09
CA LEU A 111 -5.93 -16.17 -9.31
C LEU A 111 -4.58 -16.76 -9.74
N CYS A 112 -3.73 -17.15 -8.80
CA CYS A 112 -2.45 -17.81 -9.10
C CYS A 112 -2.62 -19.19 -9.75
N ASP A 113 -3.73 -19.89 -9.45
CA ASP A 113 -4.07 -21.20 -10.02
C ASP A 113 -4.79 -21.08 -11.39
N SER A 114 -5.20 -19.87 -11.76
CA SER A 114 -5.94 -19.59 -12.99
C SER A 114 -5.03 -19.13 -14.14
N GLU A 115 -5.09 -19.82 -15.29
CA GLU A 115 -4.32 -19.48 -16.50
C GLU A 115 -4.83 -18.21 -17.24
N TYR A 116 -5.97 -17.64 -16.84
CA TYR A 116 -6.70 -16.62 -17.61
C TYR A 116 -5.91 -15.36 -18.00
N LEU A 117 -4.81 -15.03 -17.30
CA LEU A 117 -3.93 -13.88 -17.58
C LEU A 117 -2.42 -14.21 -17.45
N GLY A 118 -2.06 -15.49 -17.65
CA GLY A 118 -0.65 -15.93 -17.57
C GLY A 118 -0.15 -16.24 -16.16
N GLY A 119 -1.04 -16.66 -15.25
CA GLY A 119 -0.73 -17.09 -13.88
C GLY A 119 -0.54 -15.94 -12.90
N TRP A 120 0.56 -15.94 -12.15
CA TRP A 120 0.87 -15.00 -11.06
C TRP A 120 0.82 -13.47 -11.38
N PRO A 121 1.05 -12.97 -12.62
CA PRO A 121 0.94 -11.55 -12.92
C PRO A 121 -0.49 -11.01 -12.81
N SER A 122 -1.50 -11.87 -12.92
CA SER A 122 -2.92 -11.51 -12.88
C SER A 122 -3.33 -10.81 -11.58
N VAL A 123 -2.73 -11.22 -10.47
CA VAL A 123 -2.96 -10.67 -9.12
C VAL A 123 -2.65 -9.17 -9.10
N PHE A 124 -1.55 -8.75 -9.70
CA PHE A 124 -1.12 -7.35 -9.73
C PHE A 124 -2.07 -6.46 -10.52
N TYR A 125 -2.68 -6.97 -11.59
CA TYR A 125 -3.64 -6.21 -12.41
C TYR A 125 -5.03 -6.12 -11.78
N VAL A 126 -5.47 -7.16 -11.06
CA VAL A 126 -6.77 -7.17 -10.37
C VAL A 126 -6.74 -6.22 -9.17
N PHE A 127 -5.68 -6.27 -8.37
CA PHE A 127 -5.55 -5.41 -7.18
C PHE A 127 -5.04 -3.99 -7.50
N GLY A 128 -4.32 -3.79 -8.61
CA GLY A 128 -3.85 -2.47 -9.05
C GLY A 128 -4.85 -1.67 -9.89
N LYS A 129 -6.03 -2.23 -10.21
CA LYS A 129 -7.08 -1.47 -10.89
C LYS A 129 -7.75 -0.52 -9.91
N ASP A 130 -7.43 0.77 -9.98
CA ASP A 130 -8.20 1.83 -9.32
C ASP A 130 -9.67 1.73 -9.73
N PHE A 131 -10.56 1.53 -8.75
CA PHE A 131 -12.00 1.69 -8.93
C PHE A 131 -12.28 3.17 -9.22
N LYS A 132 -12.61 3.45 -10.48
CA LYS A 132 -13.10 4.76 -10.93
C LYS A 132 -14.52 5.01 -10.45
#